data_AF-A0A831QI58-F1
#
_entry.id   AF-A0A831QI58-F1
#
_cell.length_a   1.000
_cell.length_b   1.000
_cell.length_c   1.000
_cell.angle_alpha   90.00
_cell.angle_beta   90.00
_cell.angle_gamma   90.00
#
_symmetry.space_group_name_H-M   'P 1'
#
loop_
_entity.id
_entity.type
_entity.pdbx_description
1 polymer ?
#
loop_
_entity_poly.entity_id
_entity_poly.type
_entity_poly.pdbx_seq_one_letter_code
_entity_poly.pdbx_strand_id
1 'polypeptide(L)' 'MQDYIKIAILENEVEARLIESILKEREIPHMLRSYHDTAYDGLFQTQKGWGEIRAPESYEEEILAILDEVRETAANS' A
#
# COMPACT_ATOMS: atom_id res chain seq x y z
N MET A 1 13.40 -16.57 8.81
CA MET A 1 12.98 -15.84 7.60
C MET A 1 11.89 -14.89 8.05
N GLN A 2 12.01 -13.58 7.84
CA GLN A 2 10.88 -12.69 8.08
C GLN A 2 9.96 -12.84 6.88
N ASP A 3 8.81 -13.45 7.09
CA ASP A 3 7.79 -13.55 6.06
C ASP A 3 7.12 -12.19 5.88
N TYR A 4 7.01 -11.77 4.62
CA TYR A 4 6.31 -10.54 4.26
C TYR A 4 4.82 -10.85 4.22
N ILE A 5 4.14 -10.53 5.31
CA ILE A 5 2.69 -10.70 5.42
C ILE A 5 1.98 -9.52 4.75
N LYS A 6 0.75 -9.75 4.33
CA LYS A 6 -0.10 -8.68 3.80
C LYS A 6 -0.55 -7.79 4.96
N ILE A 7 -0.18 -6.52 4.90
CA ILE A 7 -0.56 -5.53 5.91
C ILE A 7 -1.88 -4.87 5.53
N ALA A 8 -1.98 -4.33 4.31
CA ALA A 8 -3.17 -3.62 3.87
C ALA A 8 -3.34 -3.64 2.35
N ILE A 9 -4.57 -3.34 1.90
CA ILE A 9 -4.90 -3.07 0.49
C ILE A 9 -4.87 -1.56 0.27
N LEU A 10 -4.24 -1.15 -0.82
CA LEU A 10 -4.15 0.24 -1.25
C LEU A 10 -5.26 0.49 -2.27
N GLU A 11 -6.09 1.50 -2.04
CA GLU A 11 -7.29 1.69 -2.86
C GLU A 11 -6.96 2.37 -4.19
N ASN A 12 -5.93 3.22 -4.20
CA ASN A 12 -5.51 3.99 -5.37
C ASN A 12 -3.97 4.12 -5.42
N GLU A 13 -3.47 4.59 -6.57
CA GLU A 13 -2.02 4.81 -6.78
C GLU A 13 -1.46 5.93 -5.89
N VAL A 14 -2.30 6.90 -5.51
CA VAL A 14 -1.87 8.07 -4.71
C VAL A 14 -1.49 7.61 -3.31
N GLU A 15 -2.36 6.85 -2.63
CA GLU A 15 -2.08 6.20 -1.34
C GLU A 15 -0.80 5.36 -1.41
N ALA A 16 -0.66 4.56 -2.48
CA ALA A 16 0.50 3.70 -2.68
C ALA A 16 1.82 4.46 -2.75
N ARG A 17 1.87 5.56 -3.51
CA ARG A 17 3.08 6.38 -3.66
C ARG A 17 3.39 7.18 -2.39
N LEU A 18 2.36 7.65 -1.69
CA LEU A 18 2.52 8.39 -0.43
C LEU A 18 3.08 7.49 0.66
N ILE A 19 2.45 6.34 0.92
CA ILE A 19 2.94 5.40 1.93
C ILE A 19 4.32 4.86 1.58
N GLU A 20 4.60 4.57 0.29
CA GLU A 20 5.92 4.13 -0.16
C GLU A 20 7.01 5.15 0.22
N SER A 21 6.74 6.43 -0.01
CA SER A 21 7.69 7.51 0.29
C SER A 21 7.99 7.57 1.78
N ILE A 22 6.95 7.56 2.63
CA ILE A 22 7.10 7.61 4.09
C ILE A 22 7.87 6.39 4.63
N LEU A 23 7.54 5.19 4.13
CA LEU A 23 8.21 3.96 4.57
C LEU A 23 9.68 3.91 4.11
N LYS A 24 10.00 4.44 2.91
CA LYS A 24 11.39 4.60 2.46
C LYS A 24 12.16 5.58 3.34
N GLU A 25 11.55 6.72 3.70
CA GLU A 25 12.17 7.71 4.58
C GLU A 25 12.45 7.16 5.99
N ARG A 26 11.58 6.28 6.48
CA ARG A 26 11.74 5.58 7.77
C ARG A 26 12.61 4.32 7.71
N GLU A 27 13.15 3.99 6.54
CA GLU A 27 13.93 2.77 6.29
C GLU A 27 13.19 1.47 6.67
N ILE A 28 11.85 1.48 6.55
CA ILE A 28 11.01 0.33 6.87
C ILE A 28 11.00 -0.66 5.69
N PRO A 29 11.35 -1.94 5.90
CA PRO A 29 11.30 -2.95 4.85
C PRO A 29 9.86 -3.23 4.42
N HIS A 30 9.52 -2.86 3.18
CA HIS A 30 8.18 -3.03 2.60
C HIS A 30 8.23 -3.56 1.17
N MET A 31 7.13 -4.13 0.71
CA MET A 31 6.93 -4.62 -0.65
C MET A 31 5.53 -4.23 -1.13
N LEU A 32 5.49 -3.43 -2.19
CA LEU A 32 4.27 -3.02 -2.85
C LEU A 32 3.97 -3.95 -4.03
N ARG A 33 2.73 -4.40 -4.13
CA ARG A 33 2.27 -5.25 -5.23
C ARG A 33 1.03 -4.63 -5.84
N SER A 34 1.17 -4.02 -7.01
CA SER A 34 0.03 -3.52 -7.79
C SER A 34 -0.74 -4.70 -8.41
N TYR A 35 -2.06 -4.61 -8.45
CA TYR A 35 -2.88 -5.56 -9.21
C TYR A 35 -2.90 -5.23 -10.71
N HIS A 36 -2.57 -3.97 -11.04
CA HIS A 36 -2.51 -3.45 -12.41
C HIS A 36 -1.40 -4.09 -13.26
N ASP A 37 -0.28 -4.53 -12.69
CA ASP A 37 0.80 -5.21 -13.44
C ASP A 37 0.34 -6.53 -14.10
N THR A 38 -0.77 -7.09 -13.62
CA THR A 38 -1.40 -8.30 -14.18
C THR A 38 -2.56 -8.04 -15.13
N ALA A 39 -2.96 -6.79 -15.36
CA ALA A 39 -4.20 -6.48 -16.07
C ALA A 39 -3.97 -6.35 -17.59
N TYR A 40 -4.06 -7.50 -18.26
CA TYR A 40 -4.56 -7.63 -19.62
C TYR A 40 -5.86 -6.80 -19.83
N ASP A 41 -5.95 -6.14 -20.98
CA ASP A 41 -7.18 -5.76 -21.69
C ASP A 41 -8.34 -5.14 -20.86
N GLY A 42 -8.20 -3.85 -20.53
CA GLY A 42 -9.17 -2.83 -20.97
C GLY A 42 -10.63 -2.83 -20.50
N LEU A 43 -11.16 -3.79 -19.73
CA LEU A 43 -12.62 -3.88 -19.58
C LEU A 43 -13.22 -4.04 -18.17
N PHE A 44 -12.47 -4.36 -17.11
CA PHE A 44 -13.05 -4.41 -15.74
C PHE A 44 -11.98 -4.14 -14.68
N GLN A 45 -11.80 -2.88 -14.26
CA GLN A 45 -10.80 -2.52 -13.23
C GLN A 45 -11.37 -1.85 -11.96
N THR A 46 -12.68 -1.73 -11.78
CA THR A 46 -13.23 -0.77 -10.81
C THR A 46 -13.61 -1.29 -9.41
N GLN A 47 -13.20 -2.50 -8.98
CA GLN A 47 -13.62 -3.01 -7.66
C GLN A 47 -12.55 -3.62 -6.73
N LYS A 48 -11.27 -3.75 -7.12
CA LYS A 48 -10.27 -4.46 -6.28
C LYS A 48 -9.24 -3.57 -5.55
N GLY A 49 -9.29 -2.25 -5.74
CA GLY A 49 -8.21 -1.35 -5.31
C GLY A 49 -6.99 -1.42 -6.23
N TRP A 50 -5.99 -0.56 -6.00
CA TRP A 50 -4.77 -0.47 -6.82
C TRP A 50 -3.77 -1.60 -6.56
N GLY A 51 -3.62 -2.02 -5.29
CA GLY A 51 -2.62 -3.01 -4.91
C GLY A 51 -2.66 -3.42 -3.45
N GLU A 52 -1.61 -4.09 -2.98
CA GLU A 52 -1.41 -4.45 -1.58
C GLU A 52 0.02 -4.12 -1.12
N ILE A 53 0.15 -3.77 0.16
CA ILE A 53 1.43 -3.58 0.82
C ILE A 53 1.73 -4.76 1.75
N ARG A 54 2.96 -5.24 1.68
CA ARG A 54 3.47 -6.35 2.49
C ARG A 54 4.72 -5.93 3.23
N ALA A 55 4.86 -6.36 4.47
CA ALA A 55 6.01 -6.07 5.31
C ALA A 55 6.14 -7.14 6.41
N PRO A 56 7.25 -7.16 7.17
CA PRO A 56 7.34 -7.97 8.37
C PRO A 56 6.26 -7.55 9.39
N GLU A 57 5.65 -8.51 10.09
CA GLU A 57 4.62 -8.31 11.11
C GLU A 57 5.02 -7.27 12.18
N SER A 58 6.32 -7.17 12.49
CA SER A 58 6.85 -6.18 13.45
C SER A 58 6.56 -4.72 13.09
N TYR A 59 6.26 -4.43 11.82
CA TYR A 59 5.93 -3.08 11.33
C TYR A 59 4.45 -2.94 10.97
N GLU A 60 3.61 -3.95 11.23
CA GLU A 60 2.19 -3.92 10.86
C GLU A 60 1.47 -2.71 11.47
N GLU A 61 1.57 -2.52 12.78
CA GLU A 61 0.92 -1.40 13.46
C GLU A 61 1.43 -0.04 12.96
N GLU A 62 2.74 0.10 12.72
CA GLU A 62 3.34 1.35 12.24
C GLU A 62 2.88 1.67 10.80
N ILE A 63 2.86 0.66 9.92
CA ILE A 63 2.39 0.81 8.54
C ILE A 63 0.90 1.15 8.50
N LEU A 64 0.09 0.52 9.34
CA LEU A 64 -1.35 0.81 9.43
C LEU A 64 -1.60 2.25 9.90
N ALA A 65 -0.85 2.73 10.90
CA ALA A 65 -0.96 4.11 11.36
C ALA A 65 -0.60 5.11 10.26
N ILE A 66 0.51 4.88 9.54
CA ILE A 66 0.92 5.73 8.41
C ILE A 66 -0.13 5.70 7.29
N LEU A 67 -0.71 4.53 7.00
CA LEU A 67 -1.73 4.40 5.98
C LEU A 67 -2.98 5.21 6.32
N ASP A 68 -3.38 5.21 7.60
CA ASP A 68 -4.53 5.97 8.07
C ASP A 68 -4.29 7.48 7.90
N GLU A 69 -3.11 7.98 8.32
CA GLU A 69 -2.71 9.38 8.11
C GLU A 69 -2.71 9.78 6.62
N VAL A 70 -2.21 8.90 5.76
CA VAL A 70 -2.21 9.10 4.29
C VAL A 70 -3.64 9.22 3.76
N ARG A 71 -4.56 8.36 4.23
CA ARG A 71 -5.97 8.38 3.82
C ARG A 71 -6.71 9.62 4.32
N GLU A 72 -6.47 10.02 5.56
CA GLU A 72 -7.03 11.26 6.11
C GLU A 72 -6.56 12.49 5.32
N THR A 73 -5.28 12.50 4.93
CA THR A 73 -4.71 13.59 4.12
C THR A 73 -5.32 13.61 2.71
N ALA A 74 -5.49 12.45 2.08
CA ALA A 74 -6.09 12.34 0.75
C ALA A 74 -7.59 12.69 0.75
N ALA A 75 -8.32 12.40 1.83
CA ALA A 75 -9.75 12.71 1.95
C ALA A 75 -10.04 14.19 2.22
N ASN A 76 -9.10 14.93 2.81
CA ASN A 76 -9.25 16.34 3.16
C ASN A 76 -8.65 17.33 2.12
N SER A 77 -8.23 16.84 0.94
CA SER A 77 -7.58 17.63 -0.11
C SER A 77 -8.47 17.94 -1.32
#